data_AF-A0AAU9IKX9-F1
#
_entry.id   AF-A0AAU9IKX9-F1
#
_cell.length_a   1.000
_cell.length_b   1.000
_cell.length_c   1.000
_cell.angle_alpha   90.00
_cell.angle_beta   90.00
_cell.angle_gamma   90.00
#
_symmetry.space_group_name_H-M   'P 1'
#
loop_
_entity.id
_entity.type
_entity.pdbx_description
1 polymer ?
#
loop_
_entity_poly.entity_id
_entity_poly.type
_entity_poly.pdbx_seq_one_letter_code
_entity_poly.pdbx_strand_id
1 'polypeptide(L)'
;MDLKPKGVKTYSNFSDEDERRANQRQENNERFAGEKGKNELVIAKTSERHVNRMTIKEEETALSRLEKIALGMILPPVVIFVCGAIAFWKTNKHFLVFPPFVSLIALCSTVCAYFGAKYTKESLVKNETIAIKWNSLGSQDFLTNSLYILHLTSSCYFFIGIISFISHEILLGPIDDPNLSQKVKWMLFIISGASLKYIVGYIYIFYLACKLSIDYQSIHNYVQVVQISVLIAAIGLILCPGIYWWYWSSFDISEELSPVIIQAGIVAGCCLLAYSLFSFFAAFKEHMSFIIISQILCVIMFIFLGLYCMLIIFSTQDFLESVSTNCYSLLNMMQDKHLNYIGCSNKFIDIQASEEDLQCPKDQIVKIVDKSTEKYGCLNQECCEVISTSASAGLDFIVGFCITGQILLIFALECTRNLAKKIEKFGRDGDRFMDKRLFGVIITVLLISLAIGYALK
;
A
#
# COMPACT_ATOMS: atom_id res chain seq x y z
N MET A 1 96.49 20.31 56.13
CA MET A 1 96.34 20.22 54.66
C MET A 1 94.91 20.56 54.30
N ASP A 2 94.80 21.62 53.51
CA ASP A 2 93.74 22.09 52.63
C ASP A 2 92.31 22.43 53.11
N LEU A 3 91.95 23.62 52.64
CA LEU A 3 90.77 24.45 52.86
C LEU A 3 89.68 24.19 51.79
N LYS A 4 88.49 24.73 52.11
CA LYS A 4 87.58 25.48 51.20
C LYS A 4 86.38 24.73 50.55
N PRO A 5 85.32 25.46 50.09
CA PRO A 5 84.02 25.49 50.79
C PRO A 5 82.79 25.29 49.87
N LYS A 6 81.58 25.11 50.43
CA LYS A 6 80.26 25.32 49.77
C LYS A 6 79.27 25.70 50.86
N GLY A 7 78.37 26.67 50.78
CA GLY A 7 77.78 27.41 49.66
C GLY A 7 76.30 27.62 50.03
N VAL A 8 75.91 28.85 50.36
CA VAL A 8 74.55 29.24 50.76
C VAL A 8 73.60 29.14 49.55
N LYS A 9 72.40 28.57 49.72
CA LYS A 9 71.28 28.73 48.79
C LYS A 9 70.01 29.12 49.53
N THR A 10 69.44 30.22 49.07
CA THR A 10 68.15 30.83 49.38
C THR A 10 67.00 30.02 48.78
N TYR A 11 65.89 29.88 49.51
CA TYR A 11 64.59 29.45 49.00
C TYR A 11 63.65 30.66 48.95
N SER A 12 63.37 31.13 47.74
CA SER A 12 62.22 31.96 47.42
C SER A 12 61.57 31.31 46.20
N ASN A 13 60.35 30.79 46.36
CA ASN A 13 59.35 30.54 45.32
C ASN A 13 58.18 29.79 45.98
N PHE A 14 57.20 30.54 46.49
CA PHE A 14 55.96 30.00 47.05
C PHE A 14 54.71 30.73 46.52
N SER A 15 54.81 31.64 45.54
CA SER A 15 53.64 32.40 45.04
C SER A 15 52.98 31.82 43.79
N ASP A 16 53.69 31.06 42.96
CA ASP A 16 53.14 30.63 41.65
C ASP A 16 52.24 29.39 41.72
N GLU A 17 52.33 28.61 42.80
CA GLU A 17 51.53 27.39 42.94
C GLU A 17 50.13 27.66 43.49
N ASP A 18 49.98 28.67 44.35
CA ASP A 18 48.69 29.04 44.92
C ASP A 18 47.81 29.82 43.93
N GLU A 19 48.41 30.62 43.05
CA GLU A 19 47.68 31.34 42.00
C GLU A 19 47.13 30.38 40.92
N ARG A 20 47.88 29.33 40.57
CA ARG A 20 47.39 28.27 39.67
C ARG A 20 46.24 27.47 40.28
N ARG A 21 46.29 27.19 41.58
CA ARG A 21 45.20 26.47 42.28
C ARG A 21 43.93 27.32 42.42
N ALA A 22 44.06 28.64 42.53
CA ALA A 22 42.91 29.56 42.55
C ALA A 22 42.19 29.59 41.19
N ASN A 23 42.93 29.76 40.09
CA ASN A 23 42.35 29.80 38.74
C ASN A 23 41.69 28.46 38.34
N GLN A 24 42.26 27.33 38.74
CA GLN A 24 41.70 26.00 38.45
C GLN A 24 40.42 25.69 39.27
N ARG A 25 40.25 26.32 40.44
CA ARG A 25 39.00 26.24 41.22
C ARG A 25 37.89 27.10 40.61
N GLN A 26 38.24 28.22 39.98
CA GLN A 26 37.27 29.12 39.36
C GLN A 26 36.68 28.53 38.06
N GLU A 27 37.51 27.94 37.19
CA GLU A 27 37.02 27.20 36.00
C GLU A 27 36.13 26.00 36.33
N ASN A 28 36.46 25.27 37.41
CA ASN A 28 35.64 24.13 37.83
C ASN A 28 34.27 24.57 38.39
N ASN A 29 34.20 25.70 39.09
CA ASN A 29 32.92 26.24 39.58
C ASN A 29 32.04 26.76 38.42
N GLU A 30 32.61 27.34 37.37
CA GLU A 30 31.85 27.76 36.18
C GLU A 30 31.33 26.57 35.37
N ARG A 31 32.11 25.48 35.25
CA ARG A 31 31.63 24.23 34.63
C ARG A 31 30.50 23.58 35.42
N PHE A 32 30.60 23.54 36.75
CA PHE A 32 29.55 22.99 37.60
C PHE A 32 28.27 23.83 37.58
N ALA A 33 28.37 25.17 37.53
CA ALA A 33 27.20 26.04 37.38
C ALA A 33 26.53 25.88 35.99
N GLY A 34 27.32 25.71 34.94
CA GLY A 34 26.83 25.42 33.58
C GLY A 34 26.16 24.05 33.43
N GLU A 35 26.63 23.02 34.15
CA GLU A 35 26.01 21.69 34.17
C GLU A 35 24.75 21.63 35.04
N LYS A 36 24.71 22.35 36.18
CA LYS A 36 23.51 22.44 37.02
C LYS A 36 22.39 23.19 36.29
N GLY A 37 22.71 24.30 35.62
CA GLY A 37 21.75 25.03 34.78
C GLY A 37 21.28 24.23 33.55
N LYS A 38 22.14 23.42 32.93
CA LYS A 38 21.74 22.49 31.87
C LYS A 38 20.84 21.37 32.38
N ASN A 39 21.13 20.80 33.55
CA ASN A 39 20.30 19.74 34.14
C ASN A 39 18.95 20.27 34.60
N GLU A 40 18.88 21.47 35.19
CA GLU A 40 17.60 22.11 35.57
C GLU A 40 16.78 22.51 34.33
N LEU A 41 17.41 22.98 33.25
CA LEU A 41 16.74 23.26 31.97
C LEU A 41 16.25 21.98 31.29
N VAL A 42 16.98 20.86 31.40
CA VAL A 42 16.57 19.53 30.90
C VAL A 42 15.43 18.97 31.72
N ILE A 43 15.45 19.12 33.05
CA ILE A 43 14.38 18.70 33.98
C ILE A 43 13.11 19.55 33.76
N ALA A 44 13.25 20.86 33.56
CA ALA A 44 12.13 21.74 33.21
C ALA A 44 11.54 21.41 31.82
N LYS A 45 12.38 21.12 30.81
CA LYS A 45 11.92 20.64 29.49
C LYS A 45 11.27 19.26 29.54
N THR A 46 11.66 18.38 30.47
CA THR A 46 11.00 17.07 30.65
C THR A 46 9.71 17.17 31.46
N SER A 47 9.62 18.12 32.40
CA SER A 47 8.41 18.45 33.15
C SER A 47 7.32 19.05 32.24
N GLU A 48 7.66 19.99 31.35
CA GLU A 48 6.70 20.56 30.39
C GLU A 48 6.25 19.56 29.31
N ARG A 49 7.09 18.57 28.93
CA ARG A 49 6.70 17.49 28.01
C ARG A 49 5.61 16.56 28.56
N HIS A 50 5.40 16.53 29.88
CA HIS A 50 4.39 15.67 30.50
C HIS A 50 2.96 16.24 30.46
N VAL A 51 2.78 17.52 30.14
CA VAL A 51 1.48 18.22 30.29
C VAL A 51 0.45 17.87 29.20
N ASN A 52 0.82 17.12 28.16
CA ASN A 52 -0.01 16.96 26.97
C ASN A 52 -0.27 15.51 26.50
N ARG A 53 0.09 14.46 27.24
CA ARG A 53 -0.25 13.07 26.86
C ARG A 53 -1.72 12.74 27.16
N MET A 54 -2.30 11.77 26.43
CA MET A 54 -3.58 11.17 26.82
C MET A 54 -3.53 10.73 28.28
N THR A 55 -4.62 10.98 29.00
CA THR A 55 -4.80 10.44 30.35
C THR A 55 -4.93 8.92 30.29
N ILE A 56 -4.58 8.23 31.39
CA ILE A 56 -4.71 6.76 31.49
C ILE A 56 -6.13 6.30 31.11
N LYS A 57 -7.15 7.02 31.59
CA LYS A 57 -8.56 6.73 31.30
C LYS A 57 -8.93 6.92 29.83
N GLU A 58 -8.35 7.92 29.16
CA GLU A 58 -8.56 8.13 27.72
C GLU A 58 -7.89 7.04 26.88
N GLU A 59 -6.68 6.63 27.25
CA GLU A 59 -5.96 5.54 26.60
C GLU A 59 -6.71 4.22 26.79
N GLU A 60 -7.14 3.91 28.01
CA GLU A 60 -7.95 2.72 28.31
C GLU A 60 -9.25 2.70 27.49
N THR A 61 -9.92 3.86 27.36
CA THR A 61 -11.13 3.99 26.55
C THR A 61 -10.85 3.75 25.07
N ALA A 62 -9.73 4.28 24.55
CA ALA A 62 -9.32 4.07 23.17
C ALA A 62 -9.00 2.58 22.89
N LEU A 63 -8.25 1.93 23.79
CA LEU A 63 -7.90 0.52 23.69
C LEU A 63 -9.13 -0.38 23.82
N SER A 64 -10.07 -0.07 24.71
CA SER A 64 -11.35 -0.79 24.86
C SER A 64 -12.23 -0.69 23.61
N ARG A 65 -12.24 0.48 22.94
CA ARG A 65 -12.92 0.65 21.65
C ARG A 65 -12.22 -0.14 20.54
N LEU A 66 -10.88 -0.07 20.49
CA LEU A 66 -10.09 -0.79 19.51
C LEU A 66 -10.28 -2.31 19.64
N GLU A 67 -10.27 -2.84 20.86
CA GLU A 67 -10.57 -4.24 21.19
C GLU A 67 -11.93 -4.68 20.62
N LYS A 68 -13.00 -3.93 20.90
CA LYS A 68 -14.36 -4.26 20.43
C LYS A 68 -14.50 -4.22 18.92
N ILE A 69 -13.89 -3.22 18.28
CA ILE A 69 -13.97 -3.06 16.82
C ILE A 69 -13.14 -4.15 16.12
N ALA A 70 -11.92 -4.41 16.60
CA ALA A 70 -11.08 -5.49 16.08
C ALA A 70 -11.79 -6.84 16.18
N LEU A 71 -12.47 -7.13 17.30
CA LEU A 71 -13.29 -8.34 17.43
C LEU A 71 -14.40 -8.41 16.37
N GLY A 72 -15.11 -7.31 16.14
CA GLY A 72 -16.14 -7.22 15.10
C GLY A 72 -15.62 -7.37 13.67
N MET A 73 -14.34 -7.05 13.44
CA MET A 73 -13.67 -7.16 12.14
C MET A 73 -13.16 -8.57 11.81
N ILE A 74 -13.30 -9.55 12.72
CA ILE A 74 -12.95 -10.96 12.45
C ILE A 74 -13.96 -11.60 11.47
N LEU A 75 -15.24 -11.20 11.54
CA LEU A 75 -16.29 -11.83 10.74
C LEU A 75 -16.13 -11.60 9.22
N PRO A 76 -15.87 -10.39 8.71
CA PRO A 76 -15.74 -10.18 7.27
C PRO A 76 -14.65 -11.03 6.59
N PRO A 77 -13.40 -11.13 7.11
CA PRO A 77 -12.39 -12.04 6.55
C PRO A 77 -12.84 -13.50 6.53
N VAL A 78 -13.54 -13.99 7.56
CA VAL A 78 -14.07 -15.37 7.55
C VAL A 78 -15.08 -15.57 6.42
N VAL A 79 -16.00 -14.61 6.24
CA VAL A 79 -17.00 -14.67 5.16
C VAL A 79 -16.32 -14.65 3.78
N ILE A 80 -15.37 -13.74 3.56
CA ILE A 80 -14.66 -13.63 2.28
C ILE A 80 -13.84 -14.88 2.01
N PHE A 81 -13.19 -15.45 3.04
CA PHE A 81 -12.45 -16.71 2.93
C PHE A 81 -13.35 -17.85 2.45
N VAL A 82 -14.48 -18.08 3.14
CA VAL A 82 -15.38 -19.20 2.83
C VAL A 82 -16.01 -19.02 1.44
N CYS A 83 -16.56 -17.83 1.14
CA CYS A 83 -17.17 -17.56 -0.15
C CYS A 83 -16.15 -17.64 -1.29
N GLY A 84 -14.96 -17.07 -1.12
CA GLY A 84 -13.88 -17.10 -2.11
C GLY A 84 -13.35 -18.51 -2.37
N ALA A 85 -13.16 -19.31 -1.31
CA ALA A 85 -12.72 -20.70 -1.45
C ALA A 85 -13.75 -21.58 -2.16
N ILE A 86 -15.05 -21.41 -1.87
CA ILE A 86 -16.13 -22.12 -2.56
C ILE A 86 -16.18 -21.70 -4.04
N ALA A 87 -16.11 -20.40 -4.32
CA ALA A 87 -16.10 -19.86 -5.68
C ALA A 87 -14.91 -20.40 -6.50
N PHE A 88 -13.72 -20.46 -5.88
CA PHE A 88 -12.53 -21.04 -6.49
C PHE A 88 -12.71 -22.54 -6.77
N TRP A 89 -13.14 -23.33 -5.78
CA TRP A 89 -13.33 -24.77 -5.96
C TRP A 89 -14.31 -25.08 -7.09
N LYS A 90 -15.37 -24.28 -7.21
CA LYS A 90 -16.44 -24.50 -8.18
C LYS A 90 -16.09 -24.11 -9.61
N THR A 91 -15.18 -23.15 -9.80
CA THR A 91 -14.85 -22.62 -11.14
C THR A 91 -13.42 -22.94 -11.59
N ASN A 92 -12.55 -23.34 -10.66
CA ASN A 92 -11.12 -23.55 -10.85
C ASN A 92 -10.37 -22.32 -11.42
N LYS A 93 -10.92 -21.11 -11.25
CA LYS A 93 -10.33 -19.86 -11.75
C LYS A 93 -9.29 -19.34 -10.76
N HIS A 94 -8.02 -19.29 -11.17
CA HIS A 94 -6.89 -18.94 -10.29
C HIS A 94 -7.05 -17.59 -9.57
N PHE A 95 -7.70 -16.60 -10.18
CA PHE A 95 -7.91 -15.30 -9.54
C PHE A 95 -8.73 -15.40 -8.23
N LEU A 96 -9.66 -16.36 -8.15
CA LEU A 96 -10.50 -16.56 -6.96
C LEU A 96 -9.74 -17.15 -5.77
N VAL A 97 -8.47 -17.52 -5.93
CA VAL A 97 -7.56 -17.86 -4.81
C VAL A 97 -7.11 -16.61 -4.05
N PHE A 98 -7.12 -15.44 -4.69
CA PHE A 98 -6.63 -14.21 -4.09
C PHE A 98 -7.48 -13.72 -2.90
N PRO A 99 -8.83 -13.64 -2.98
CA PRO A 99 -9.66 -13.27 -1.84
C PRO A 99 -9.47 -14.13 -0.58
N PRO A 100 -9.48 -15.48 -0.63
CA PRO A 100 -9.28 -16.29 0.57
C PRO A 100 -7.85 -16.17 1.12
N PHE A 101 -6.82 -16.04 0.26
CA PHE A 101 -5.46 -15.83 0.72
C PHE A 101 -5.32 -14.51 1.50
N VAL A 102 -5.79 -13.39 0.94
CA VAL A 102 -5.78 -12.09 1.62
C VAL A 102 -6.61 -12.13 2.90
N SER A 103 -7.71 -12.89 2.89
CA SER A 103 -8.58 -13.04 4.05
C SER A 103 -7.95 -13.76 5.22
N LEU A 104 -7.13 -14.78 4.95
CA LEU A 104 -6.38 -15.47 5.99
C LEU A 104 -5.40 -14.52 6.68
N ILE A 105 -4.67 -13.70 5.90
CA ILE A 105 -3.72 -12.73 6.45
C ILE A 105 -4.46 -11.65 7.25
N ALA A 106 -5.58 -11.15 6.73
CA ALA A 106 -6.41 -10.15 7.42
C ALA A 106 -7.05 -10.68 8.71
N LEU A 107 -7.44 -11.97 8.73
CA LEU A 107 -7.93 -12.62 9.94
C LEU A 107 -6.83 -12.66 11.00
N CYS A 108 -5.63 -13.11 10.63
CA CYS A 108 -4.48 -13.12 11.53
C CYS A 108 -4.14 -11.71 12.05
N SER A 109 -4.11 -10.70 11.17
CA SER A 109 -3.78 -9.32 11.56
C SER A 109 -4.83 -8.72 12.49
N THR A 110 -6.12 -8.99 12.25
CA THR A 110 -7.22 -8.54 13.10
C THR A 110 -7.19 -9.21 14.48
N VAL A 111 -6.90 -10.51 14.52
CA VAL A 111 -6.73 -11.26 15.79
C VAL A 111 -5.53 -10.72 16.58
N CYS A 112 -4.40 -10.46 15.92
CA CYS A 112 -3.24 -9.82 16.54
C CYS A 112 -3.58 -8.43 17.09
N ALA A 113 -4.32 -7.61 16.33
CA ALA A 113 -4.74 -6.29 16.78
C ALA A 113 -5.67 -6.36 18.01
N TYR A 114 -6.60 -7.32 18.04
CA TYR A 114 -7.46 -7.58 19.19
C TYR A 114 -6.64 -7.96 20.44
N PHE A 115 -5.76 -8.96 20.33
CA PHE A 115 -4.91 -9.38 21.44
C PHE A 115 -3.93 -8.29 21.86
N GLY A 116 -3.39 -7.51 20.92
CA GLY A 116 -2.50 -6.39 21.20
C GLY A 116 -3.20 -5.27 21.97
N ALA A 117 -4.43 -4.95 21.60
CA ALA A 117 -5.23 -3.94 22.30
C ALA A 117 -5.57 -4.39 23.72
N LYS A 118 -6.01 -5.66 23.87
CA LYS A 118 -6.31 -6.27 25.16
C LYS A 118 -5.07 -6.34 26.07
N TYR A 119 -3.95 -6.83 25.55
CA TYR A 119 -2.71 -6.95 26.31
C TYR A 119 -2.18 -5.58 26.75
N THR A 120 -2.19 -4.57 25.87
CA THR A 120 -1.78 -3.21 26.21
C THR A 120 -2.67 -2.60 27.28
N LYS A 121 -3.99 -2.82 27.21
CA LYS A 121 -4.96 -2.36 28.21
C LYS A 121 -4.71 -3.02 29.57
N GLU A 122 -4.51 -4.33 29.61
CA GLU A 122 -4.22 -5.05 30.86
C GLU A 122 -2.89 -4.59 31.48
N SER A 123 -1.86 -4.36 30.66
CA SER A 123 -0.59 -3.79 31.11
C SER A 123 -0.74 -2.36 31.65
N LEU A 124 -1.59 -1.54 31.02
CA LEU A 124 -1.87 -0.17 31.46
C LEU A 124 -2.47 -0.16 32.87
N VAL A 125 -3.49 -0.98 33.13
CA VAL A 125 -4.16 -1.10 34.45
C VAL A 125 -3.20 -1.65 35.52
N LYS A 126 -2.33 -2.61 35.16
CA LYS A 126 -1.34 -3.17 36.09
C LYS A 126 -0.22 -2.20 36.45
N ASN A 127 0.11 -1.25 35.58
CA ASN A 127 1.14 -0.26 35.85
C ASN A 127 0.59 0.99 36.54
N GLU A 128 -0.71 1.25 36.47
CA GLU A 128 -1.35 2.27 37.31
C GLU A 128 -1.19 1.95 38.80
N THR A 129 -1.18 0.67 39.17
CA THR A 129 -0.99 0.20 40.56
C THR A 129 0.48 0.16 41.00
N ILE A 130 1.44 0.21 40.07
CA ILE A 130 2.88 0.12 40.36
C ILE A 130 3.54 1.35 39.75
N ALA A 131 3.73 2.40 40.55
CA ALA A 131 4.25 3.71 40.14
C ALA A 131 5.72 3.68 39.64
N ILE A 132 6.01 2.95 38.57
CA ILE A 132 7.33 2.78 37.96
C ILE A 132 7.28 3.29 36.51
N LYS A 133 8.36 4.00 36.16
CA LYS A 133 8.64 4.70 34.89
C LYS A 133 7.99 4.08 33.64
N TRP A 134 7.19 4.93 32.98
CA TRP A 134 6.53 4.79 31.67
C TRP A 134 7.49 4.69 30.46
N ASN A 135 8.58 3.93 30.55
CA ASN A 135 9.47 3.72 29.42
C ASN A 135 9.08 2.44 28.67
N SER A 136 8.57 2.60 27.44
CA SER A 136 8.40 1.58 26.39
C SER A 136 7.89 0.22 26.91
N LEU A 137 6.58 0.11 27.04
CA LEU A 137 5.95 -1.18 27.29
C LEU A 137 6.01 -1.98 25.98
N GLY A 138 6.66 -3.14 25.97
CA GLY A 138 6.68 -4.03 24.79
C GLY A 138 5.26 -4.40 24.28
N SER A 139 4.22 -4.19 25.08
CA SER A 139 2.81 -4.27 24.64
C SER A 139 2.44 -3.21 23.59
N GLN A 140 2.92 -1.97 23.73
CA GLN A 140 2.67 -0.88 22.79
C GLN A 140 3.33 -1.16 21.42
N ASP A 141 4.55 -1.71 21.42
CA ASP A 141 5.24 -2.12 20.19
C ASP A 141 4.49 -3.25 19.47
N PHE A 142 4.03 -4.26 20.22
CA PHE A 142 3.24 -5.35 19.67
C PHE A 142 1.91 -4.87 19.06
N LEU A 143 1.18 -3.98 19.76
CA LEU A 143 -0.04 -3.38 19.25
C LEU A 143 0.23 -2.58 17.97
N THR A 144 1.24 -1.74 17.99
CA THR A 144 1.62 -0.88 16.87
C THR A 144 1.98 -1.71 15.62
N ASN A 145 2.80 -2.75 15.77
CA ASN A 145 3.13 -3.67 14.69
C ASN A 145 1.89 -4.41 14.15
N SER A 146 0.96 -4.79 15.03
CA SER A 146 -0.30 -5.42 14.62
C SER A 146 -1.15 -4.48 13.76
N LEU A 147 -1.19 -3.19 14.12
CA LEU A 147 -1.88 -2.15 13.33
C LEU A 147 -1.20 -1.89 11.99
N TYR A 148 0.13 -2.03 11.90
CA TYR A 148 0.85 -1.92 10.62
C TYR A 148 0.45 -3.02 9.64
N ILE A 149 0.45 -4.27 10.12
CA ILE A 149 0.03 -5.42 9.31
C ILE A 149 -1.45 -5.26 8.93
N LEU A 150 -2.29 -4.81 9.86
CA LEU A 150 -3.70 -4.57 9.60
C LEU A 150 -3.90 -3.54 8.48
N HIS A 151 -3.15 -2.42 8.48
CA HIS A 151 -3.18 -1.44 7.40
C HIS A 151 -2.83 -2.07 6.04
N LEU A 152 -1.72 -2.80 5.97
CA LEU A 152 -1.27 -3.46 4.73
C LEU A 152 -2.29 -4.48 4.21
N THR A 153 -2.93 -5.25 5.10
CA THR A 153 -3.99 -6.19 4.69
C THR A 153 -5.27 -5.47 4.23
N SER A 154 -5.58 -4.33 4.85
CA SER A 154 -6.78 -3.55 4.52
C SER A 154 -6.67 -2.89 3.15
N SER A 155 -5.47 -2.46 2.75
CA SER A 155 -5.25 -1.89 1.42
C SER A 155 -5.52 -2.90 0.29
N CYS A 156 -5.21 -4.18 0.50
CA CYS A 156 -5.60 -5.25 -0.43
C CYS A 156 -7.12 -5.40 -0.54
N TYR A 157 -7.86 -5.26 0.57
CA TYR A 157 -9.34 -5.33 0.53
C TYR A 157 -10.00 -4.12 -0.11
N PHE A 158 -9.38 -2.94 -0.09
CA PHE A 158 -9.86 -1.80 -0.86
C PHE A 158 -9.92 -2.18 -2.34
N PHE A 159 -8.81 -2.73 -2.85
CA PHE A 159 -8.73 -3.18 -4.23
C PHE A 159 -9.70 -4.34 -4.53
N ILE A 160 -9.71 -5.41 -3.71
CA ILE A 160 -10.63 -6.55 -3.90
C ILE A 160 -12.07 -6.08 -3.89
N GLY A 161 -12.47 -5.23 -2.95
CA GLY A 161 -13.83 -4.73 -2.84
C GLY A 161 -14.23 -3.90 -4.06
N ILE A 162 -13.34 -3.04 -4.56
CA ILE A 162 -13.59 -2.22 -5.75
C ILE A 162 -13.71 -3.09 -7.00
N ILE A 163 -12.74 -3.98 -7.25
CA ILE A 163 -12.75 -4.86 -8.43
C ILE A 163 -13.92 -5.84 -8.38
N SER A 164 -14.22 -6.39 -7.20
CA SER A 164 -15.39 -7.27 -7.04
C SER A 164 -16.70 -6.54 -7.26
N PHE A 165 -16.75 -5.21 -7.07
CA PHE A 165 -17.94 -4.40 -7.34
C PHE A 165 -18.07 -4.01 -8.82
N ILE A 166 -16.98 -3.55 -9.44
CA ILE A 166 -16.98 -3.03 -10.82
C ILE A 166 -16.96 -4.17 -11.84
N SER A 167 -16.29 -5.29 -11.53
CA SER A 167 -15.81 -6.24 -12.53
C SER A 167 -16.26 -7.69 -12.23
N HIS A 168 -17.52 -7.88 -11.84
CA HIS A 168 -18.06 -9.20 -11.46
C HIS A 168 -17.94 -10.23 -12.59
N GLU A 169 -18.20 -9.84 -13.84
CA GLU A 169 -18.20 -10.75 -14.99
C GLU A 169 -16.79 -11.13 -15.43
N ILE A 170 -15.85 -10.21 -15.23
CA ILE A 170 -14.44 -10.33 -15.57
C ILE A 170 -13.71 -11.26 -14.60
N LEU A 171 -14.08 -11.24 -13.32
CA LEU A 171 -13.56 -12.15 -12.29
C LEU A 171 -13.98 -13.61 -12.49
N LEU A 172 -15.10 -13.83 -13.18
CA LEU A 172 -15.70 -15.15 -13.41
C LEU A 172 -15.16 -15.80 -14.69
N GLY A 173 -14.85 -14.99 -15.70
CA GLY A 173 -14.67 -15.47 -17.07
C GLY A 173 -15.94 -16.14 -17.60
N PRO A 174 -15.90 -16.72 -18.81
CA PRO A 174 -17.04 -17.49 -19.30
C PRO A 174 -17.26 -18.72 -18.40
N ILE A 175 -18.51 -18.91 -17.98
CA ILE A 175 -19.01 -20.07 -17.25
C ILE A 175 -20.20 -20.59 -18.05
N ASP A 176 -20.04 -21.76 -18.67
CA ASP A 176 -21.05 -22.36 -19.56
C ASP A 176 -22.37 -22.71 -18.84
N ASP A 177 -22.31 -22.99 -17.52
CA ASP A 177 -23.49 -23.28 -16.70
C ASP A 177 -24.10 -21.99 -16.11
N PRO A 178 -25.30 -21.55 -16.55
CA PRO A 178 -25.93 -20.33 -16.07
C PRO A 178 -26.29 -20.40 -14.57
N ASN A 179 -26.61 -21.58 -14.05
CA ASN A 179 -26.90 -21.75 -12.61
C ASN A 179 -25.64 -21.60 -11.77
N LEU A 180 -24.50 -22.08 -12.28
CA LEU A 180 -23.20 -21.89 -11.65
C LEU A 180 -22.81 -20.41 -11.71
N SER A 181 -22.92 -19.78 -12.88
CA SER A 181 -22.64 -18.35 -13.07
C SER A 181 -23.41 -17.49 -12.06
N GLN A 182 -24.72 -17.71 -11.92
CA GLN A 182 -25.54 -16.95 -10.96
C GLN A 182 -25.10 -17.18 -9.50
N LYS A 183 -24.75 -18.41 -9.10
CA LYS A 183 -24.27 -18.70 -7.75
C LYS A 183 -22.96 -17.98 -7.44
N VAL A 184 -22.02 -17.93 -8.39
CA VAL A 184 -20.74 -17.28 -8.15
C VAL A 184 -20.89 -15.75 -8.19
N LYS A 185 -21.77 -15.20 -9.04
CA LYS A 185 -22.16 -13.77 -8.98
C LYS A 185 -22.68 -13.37 -7.59
N TRP A 186 -23.54 -14.20 -6.97
CA TRP A 186 -23.99 -13.97 -5.60
C TRP A 186 -22.86 -14.04 -4.57
N MET A 187 -21.90 -14.96 -4.73
CA MET A 187 -20.72 -15.04 -3.84
C MET A 187 -19.84 -13.80 -3.96
N LEU A 188 -19.60 -13.30 -5.18
CA LEU A 188 -18.85 -12.05 -5.40
C LEU A 188 -19.57 -10.85 -4.78
N PHE A 189 -20.89 -10.76 -4.89
CA PHE A 189 -21.67 -9.74 -4.22
C PHE A 189 -21.50 -9.77 -2.68
N ILE A 190 -21.53 -10.97 -2.08
CA ILE A 190 -21.26 -11.16 -0.64
C ILE A 190 -19.83 -10.75 -0.28
N ILE A 191 -18.84 -11.09 -1.11
CA ILE A 191 -17.44 -10.69 -0.92
C ILE A 191 -17.31 -9.16 -0.95
N SER A 192 -17.96 -8.50 -1.90
CA SER A 192 -17.99 -7.02 -2.01
C SER A 192 -18.62 -6.38 -0.77
N GLY A 193 -19.77 -6.89 -0.32
CA GLY A 193 -20.44 -6.40 0.89
C GLY A 193 -19.62 -6.63 2.17
N ALA A 194 -18.97 -7.79 2.31
CA ALA A 194 -18.08 -8.08 3.43
C ALA A 194 -16.83 -7.17 3.39
N SER A 195 -16.26 -6.94 2.21
CA SER A 195 -15.16 -5.98 2.02
C SER A 195 -15.59 -4.59 2.46
N LEU A 196 -16.75 -4.08 2.03
CA LEU A 196 -17.26 -2.78 2.46
C LEU A 196 -17.40 -2.68 3.98
N LYS A 197 -17.97 -3.69 4.64
CA LYS A 197 -18.06 -3.75 6.11
C LYS A 197 -16.68 -3.70 6.77
N TYR A 198 -15.71 -4.41 6.20
CA TYR A 198 -14.32 -4.39 6.68
C TYR A 198 -13.69 -3.02 6.53
N ILE A 199 -13.89 -2.34 5.38
CA ILE A 199 -13.40 -0.99 5.11
C ILE A 199 -13.94 0.02 6.13
N VAL A 200 -15.25 -0.02 6.38
CA VAL A 200 -15.89 0.86 7.36
C VAL A 200 -15.32 0.64 8.76
N GLY A 201 -15.20 -0.62 9.20
CA GLY A 201 -14.58 -0.96 10.49
C GLY A 201 -13.13 -0.46 10.57
N TYR A 202 -12.38 -0.64 9.49
CA TYR A 202 -10.99 -0.22 9.40
C TYR A 202 -10.81 1.30 9.49
N ILE A 203 -11.69 2.12 8.91
CA ILE A 203 -11.63 3.59 9.04
C ILE A 203 -11.65 4.01 10.51
N TYR A 204 -12.49 3.37 11.33
CA TYR A 204 -12.52 3.65 12.77
C TYR A 204 -11.24 3.21 13.48
N ILE A 205 -10.71 2.02 13.15
CA ILE A 205 -9.43 1.56 13.69
C ILE A 205 -8.30 2.51 13.30
N PHE A 206 -8.25 2.94 12.04
CA PHE A 206 -7.25 3.85 11.52
C PHE A 206 -7.24 5.16 12.30
N TYR A 207 -8.41 5.74 12.59
CA TYR A 207 -8.51 6.94 13.40
C TYR A 207 -7.94 6.74 14.81
N LEU A 208 -8.29 5.64 15.48
CA LEU A 208 -7.76 5.30 16.80
C LEU A 208 -6.25 5.02 16.76
N ALA A 209 -5.77 4.34 15.72
CA ALA A 209 -4.36 4.02 15.49
C ALA A 209 -3.53 5.29 15.33
N CYS A 210 -4.00 6.27 14.53
CA CYS A 210 -3.36 7.58 14.41
C CYS A 210 -3.26 8.30 15.76
N LYS A 211 -4.37 8.31 16.52
CA LYS A 211 -4.39 8.95 17.85
C LYS A 211 -3.39 8.31 18.81
N LEU A 212 -3.41 6.98 18.92
CA LEU A 212 -2.47 6.22 19.76
C LEU A 212 -1.02 6.42 19.32
N SER A 213 -0.76 6.41 18.01
CA SER A 213 0.59 6.57 17.46
C SER A 213 1.18 7.97 17.70
N ILE A 214 0.36 9.02 17.84
CA ILE A 214 0.84 10.34 18.26
C ILE A 214 1.35 10.28 19.71
N ASP A 215 0.56 9.71 20.62
CA ASP A 215 0.92 9.67 22.05
C ASP A 215 2.04 8.66 22.35
N TYR A 216 2.13 7.58 21.56
CA TYR A 216 3.25 6.63 21.57
C TYR A 216 4.48 7.13 20.81
N GLN A 217 4.41 8.31 20.17
CA GLN A 217 5.50 8.91 19.38
C GLN A 217 5.97 8.01 18.22
N SER A 218 5.10 7.14 17.71
CA SER A 218 5.36 6.20 16.61
C SER A 218 4.68 6.59 15.29
N ILE A 219 4.01 7.73 15.23
CA ILE A 219 3.24 8.18 14.04
C ILE A 219 4.09 8.29 12.77
N HIS A 220 5.39 8.59 12.86
CA HIS A 220 6.28 8.63 11.70
C HIS A 220 6.41 7.25 11.03
N ASN A 221 6.49 6.17 11.82
CA ASN A 221 6.51 4.79 11.32
C ASN A 221 5.15 4.41 10.72
N TYR A 222 4.05 4.86 11.31
CA TYR A 222 2.73 4.62 10.74
C TYR A 222 2.54 5.32 9.39
N VAL A 223 3.00 6.58 9.24
CA VAL A 223 3.03 7.27 7.94
C VAL A 223 3.84 6.47 6.93
N GLN A 224 5.02 5.98 7.31
CA GLN A 224 5.86 5.15 6.44
C GLN A 224 5.13 3.89 5.96
N VAL A 225 4.42 3.18 6.84
CA VAL A 225 3.62 1.99 6.48
C VAL A 225 2.49 2.35 5.51
N VAL A 226 1.81 3.48 5.72
CA VAL A 226 0.78 3.96 4.77
C VAL A 226 1.38 4.22 3.39
N GLN A 227 2.57 4.80 3.32
CA GLN A 227 3.26 5.01 2.05
C GLN A 227 3.65 3.70 1.36
N ILE A 228 3.92 2.62 2.09
CA ILE A 228 4.14 1.30 1.47
C ILE A 228 2.88 0.85 0.71
N SER A 229 1.70 1.02 1.28
CA SER A 229 0.45 0.71 0.57
C SER A 229 0.27 1.57 -0.68
N VAL A 230 0.57 2.87 -0.59
CA VAL A 230 0.50 3.79 -1.75
C VAL A 230 1.49 3.38 -2.84
N LEU A 231 2.70 2.97 -2.46
CA LEU A 231 3.73 2.47 -3.37
C LEU A 231 3.28 1.20 -4.10
N ILE A 232 2.63 0.25 -3.41
CA ILE A 232 2.09 -0.95 -4.03
C ILE A 232 1.01 -0.60 -5.07
N ALA A 233 0.11 0.34 -4.75
CA ALA A 233 -0.90 0.82 -5.70
C ALA A 233 -0.25 1.53 -6.90
N ALA A 234 0.80 2.31 -6.68
CA ALA A 234 1.56 2.97 -7.74
C ALA A 234 2.21 1.96 -8.69
N ILE A 235 2.77 0.87 -8.17
CA ILE A 235 3.32 -0.23 -8.97
C ILE A 235 2.22 -0.89 -9.80
N GLY A 236 1.04 -1.12 -9.22
CA GLY A 236 -0.13 -1.61 -9.95
C GLY A 236 -0.51 -0.70 -11.14
N LEU A 237 -0.51 0.62 -10.93
CA LEU A 237 -0.77 1.61 -11.99
C LEU A 237 0.33 1.70 -13.06
N ILE A 238 1.54 1.22 -12.80
CA ILE A 238 2.60 1.11 -13.82
C ILE A 238 2.45 -0.21 -14.57
N LEU A 239 2.31 -1.32 -13.84
CA LEU A 239 2.32 -2.66 -14.39
C LEU A 239 1.05 -2.96 -15.20
N CYS A 240 -0.15 -2.59 -14.72
CA CYS A 240 -1.39 -2.89 -15.44
C CYS A 240 -1.45 -2.25 -16.83
N PRO A 241 -1.26 -0.92 -17.00
CA PRO A 241 -1.20 -0.32 -18.33
C PRO A 241 -0.01 -0.82 -19.16
N GLY A 242 1.14 -1.10 -18.54
CA GLY A 242 2.31 -1.62 -19.23
C GLY A 242 2.10 -3.02 -19.83
N ILE A 243 1.53 -3.94 -19.04
CA ILE A 243 1.14 -5.28 -19.49
C ILE A 243 0.06 -5.17 -20.57
N TYR A 244 -0.93 -4.30 -20.34
CA TYR A 244 -2.00 -4.06 -21.31
C TYR A 244 -1.42 -3.56 -22.66
N TRP A 245 -0.51 -2.59 -22.63
CA TRP A 245 0.20 -2.11 -23.83
C TRP A 245 0.98 -3.22 -24.52
N TRP A 246 1.83 -3.94 -23.79
CA TRP A 246 2.65 -5.01 -24.35
C TRP A 246 1.79 -6.09 -25.01
N TYR A 247 0.67 -6.42 -24.36
CA TYR A 247 -0.30 -7.38 -24.86
C TYR A 247 -0.97 -6.91 -26.15
N TRP A 248 -1.55 -5.70 -26.18
CA TRP A 248 -2.28 -5.21 -27.36
C TRP A 248 -1.38 -4.75 -28.51
N SER A 249 -0.18 -4.24 -28.22
CA SER A 249 0.80 -3.84 -29.25
C SER A 249 1.34 -5.02 -30.07
N SER A 250 1.23 -6.25 -29.55
CA SER A 250 1.65 -7.46 -30.27
C SER A 250 0.73 -7.82 -31.45
N PHE A 251 -0.45 -7.20 -31.56
CA PHE A 251 -1.45 -7.51 -32.59
C PHE A 251 -1.53 -6.44 -33.70
N ASP A 252 -0.57 -5.50 -33.77
CA ASP A 252 -0.56 -4.38 -34.73
C ASP A 252 -1.84 -3.51 -34.70
N ILE A 253 -2.57 -3.56 -33.57
CA ILE A 253 -3.73 -2.73 -33.27
C ILE A 253 -3.21 -1.39 -32.76
N SER A 254 -2.57 -0.64 -33.64
CA SER A 254 -1.94 0.64 -33.27
C SER A 254 -2.97 1.74 -32.98
N GLU A 255 -4.27 1.53 -33.26
CA GLU A 255 -5.26 2.61 -33.25
C GLU A 255 -6.45 2.47 -32.28
N GLU A 256 -6.64 1.36 -31.54
CA GLU A 256 -7.93 1.21 -30.82
C GLU A 256 -7.97 1.75 -29.38
N LEU A 257 -7.01 1.41 -28.51
CA LEU A 257 -6.90 2.10 -27.22
C LEU A 257 -5.92 3.26 -27.36
N SER A 258 -6.40 4.49 -27.22
CA SER A 258 -5.59 5.69 -27.31
C SER A 258 -4.29 5.52 -26.50
N PRO A 259 -3.10 5.55 -27.13
CA PRO A 259 -1.82 5.46 -26.43
C PRO A 259 -1.71 6.43 -25.27
N VAL A 260 -2.47 7.53 -25.33
CA VAL A 260 -2.62 8.54 -24.29
C VAL A 260 -3.12 7.93 -22.97
N ILE A 261 -4.10 7.02 -22.98
CA ILE A 261 -4.66 6.42 -21.75
C ILE A 261 -3.62 5.56 -21.03
N ILE A 262 -2.87 4.78 -21.81
CA ILE A 262 -1.83 3.90 -21.29
C ILE A 262 -0.65 4.73 -20.76
N GLN A 263 -0.16 5.69 -21.55
CA GLN A 263 0.92 6.58 -21.15
C GLN A 263 0.54 7.41 -19.93
N ALA A 264 -0.68 7.94 -19.88
CA ALA A 264 -1.20 8.65 -18.72
C ALA A 264 -1.24 7.76 -17.47
N GLY A 265 -1.59 6.48 -17.61
CA GLY A 265 -1.55 5.51 -16.51
C GLY A 265 -0.16 5.27 -15.96
N ILE A 266 0.81 5.03 -16.84
CA ILE A 266 2.22 4.87 -16.45
C ILE A 266 2.74 6.14 -15.77
N VAL A 267 2.43 7.32 -16.31
CA VAL A 267 2.79 8.62 -15.70
C VAL A 267 2.14 8.77 -14.33
N ALA A 268 0.86 8.44 -14.18
CA ALA A 268 0.15 8.47 -12.90
C ALA A 268 0.81 7.57 -11.86
N GLY A 269 1.16 6.34 -12.24
CA GLY A 269 1.87 5.40 -11.39
C GLY A 269 3.26 5.93 -10.98
N CYS A 270 4.04 6.46 -11.93
CA CYS A 270 5.35 7.06 -11.64
C CYS A 270 5.26 8.27 -10.71
N CYS A 271 4.29 9.17 -10.91
CA CYS A 271 4.06 10.31 -10.04
C CYS A 271 3.63 9.88 -8.63
N LEU A 272 2.75 8.87 -8.52
CA LEU A 272 2.31 8.33 -7.24
C LEU A 272 3.47 7.64 -6.49
N LEU A 273 4.34 6.93 -7.21
CA LEU A 273 5.55 6.31 -6.66
C LEU A 273 6.51 7.38 -6.13
N ALA A 274 6.79 8.43 -6.91
CA ALA A 274 7.65 9.53 -6.51
C ALA A 274 7.10 10.26 -5.27
N TYR A 275 5.78 10.54 -5.25
CA TYR A 275 5.09 11.09 -4.09
C TYR A 275 5.27 10.22 -2.84
N SER A 276 5.06 8.91 -2.98
CA SER A 276 5.16 7.96 -1.87
C SER A 276 6.56 7.94 -1.26
N LEU A 277 7.59 7.86 -2.11
CA LEU A 277 9.00 7.91 -1.67
C LEU A 277 9.33 9.24 -0.98
N PHE A 278 8.86 10.36 -1.54
CA PHE A 278 9.05 11.68 -0.93
C PHE A 278 8.36 11.78 0.44
N SER A 279 7.12 11.31 0.55
CA SER A 279 6.35 11.34 1.82
C SER A 279 6.96 10.43 2.87
N PHE A 280 7.45 9.25 2.47
CA PHE A 280 8.21 8.35 3.33
C PHE A 280 9.45 9.05 3.91
N PHE A 281 10.21 9.74 3.06
CA PHE A 281 11.38 10.51 3.48
C PHE A 281 11.02 11.72 4.35
N ALA A 282 9.93 12.43 4.03
CA ALA A 282 9.43 13.54 4.84
C ALA A 282 9.07 13.08 6.25
N ALA A 283 8.44 11.90 6.38
CA ALA A 283 8.13 11.28 7.67
C ALA A 283 9.40 10.90 8.44
N PHE A 284 10.40 10.33 7.75
CA PHE A 284 11.68 10.01 8.37
C PHE A 284 12.44 11.25 8.87
N LYS A 285 12.37 12.36 8.13
CA LYS A 285 13.09 13.59 8.47
C LYS A 285 12.36 14.46 9.50
N GLU A 286 11.04 14.33 9.61
CA GLU A 286 10.18 15.15 10.48
C GLU A 286 10.40 16.68 10.29
N HIS A 287 10.79 17.10 9.07
CA HIS A 287 10.90 18.51 8.73
C HIS A 287 9.54 19.04 8.27
N MET A 288 8.98 20.02 8.99
CA MET A 288 7.65 20.58 8.70
C MET A 288 7.50 21.04 7.25
N SER A 289 8.51 21.67 6.67
CA SER A 289 8.48 22.09 5.25
C SER A 289 8.26 20.90 4.29
N PHE A 290 8.93 19.76 4.52
CA PHE A 290 8.74 18.56 3.70
C PHE A 290 7.37 17.93 3.92
N ILE A 291 6.84 17.97 5.14
CA ILE A 291 5.50 17.45 5.45
C ILE A 291 4.42 18.30 4.76
N ILE A 292 4.53 19.62 4.79
CA ILE A 292 3.61 20.53 4.11
C ILE A 292 3.64 20.31 2.59
N ILE A 293 4.84 20.22 2.00
CA ILE A 293 5.00 19.90 0.57
C ILE A 293 4.36 18.55 0.25
N SER A 294 4.55 17.54 1.11
CA SER A 294 3.94 16.23 0.94
C SER A 294 2.40 16.30 0.97
N GLN A 295 1.80 17.10 1.85
CA GLN A 295 0.35 17.29 1.88
C GLN A 295 -0.18 17.95 0.60
N ILE A 296 0.52 18.96 0.08
CA ILE A 296 0.15 19.63 -1.18
C ILE A 296 0.22 18.63 -2.36
N LEU A 297 1.33 17.90 -2.48
CA LEU A 297 1.49 16.86 -3.50
C LEU A 297 0.42 15.77 -3.39
N CYS A 298 0.03 15.40 -2.17
CA CYS A 298 -1.04 14.42 -1.94
C CYS A 298 -2.37 14.87 -2.56
N VAL A 299 -2.75 16.15 -2.38
CA VAL A 299 -3.99 16.71 -2.94
C VAL A 299 -3.92 16.79 -4.46
N ILE A 300 -2.76 17.20 -5.02
CA ILE A 300 -2.55 17.23 -6.47
C ILE A 300 -2.69 15.82 -7.06
N MET A 301 -2.06 14.82 -6.44
CA MET A 301 -2.16 13.42 -6.88
C MET A 301 -3.58 12.87 -6.77
N PHE A 302 -4.33 13.26 -5.73
CA PHE A 302 -5.72 12.87 -5.58
C PHE A 302 -6.57 13.37 -6.75
N ILE A 303 -6.44 14.66 -7.10
CA ILE A 303 -7.13 15.26 -8.24
C ILE A 303 -6.70 14.59 -9.55
N PHE A 304 -5.39 14.38 -9.74
CA PHE A 304 -4.85 13.77 -10.95
C PHE A 304 -5.38 12.35 -11.19
N LEU A 305 -5.42 11.51 -10.15
CA LEU A 305 -6.02 10.17 -10.24
C LEU A 305 -7.52 10.22 -10.53
N GLY A 306 -8.23 11.21 -9.98
CA GLY A 306 -9.65 11.44 -10.29
C GLY A 306 -9.87 11.77 -11.77
N LEU A 307 -9.09 12.70 -12.32
CA LEU A 307 -9.16 13.07 -13.73
C LEU A 307 -8.79 11.89 -14.65
N TYR A 308 -7.76 11.12 -14.28
CA TYR A 308 -7.35 9.94 -15.04
C TYR A 308 -8.44 8.85 -15.03
N CYS A 309 -9.09 8.62 -13.89
CA CYS A 309 -10.22 7.70 -13.81
C CYS A 309 -11.37 8.13 -14.72
N MET A 310 -11.72 9.43 -14.75
CA MET A 310 -12.76 9.94 -15.64
C MET A 310 -12.38 9.77 -17.11
N LEU A 311 -11.12 10.01 -17.47
CA LEU A 311 -10.60 9.78 -18.82
C LEU A 311 -10.81 8.33 -19.25
N ILE A 312 -10.46 7.35 -18.41
CA ILE A 312 -10.67 5.93 -18.72
C ILE A 312 -12.16 5.65 -18.94
N ILE A 313 -13.03 6.09 -18.03
CA ILE A 313 -14.47 5.82 -18.12
C ILE A 313 -15.06 6.35 -19.42
N PHE A 314 -14.73 7.60 -19.80
CA PHE A 314 -15.25 8.19 -21.03
C PHE A 314 -14.70 7.50 -22.28
N SER A 315 -13.41 7.14 -22.29
CA SER A 315 -12.81 6.48 -23.44
C SER A 315 -13.12 4.99 -23.54
N THR A 316 -13.64 4.36 -22.49
CA THR A 316 -13.95 2.92 -22.49
C THR A 316 -15.07 2.61 -23.47
N GLN A 317 -16.10 3.47 -23.57
CA GLN A 317 -17.23 3.22 -24.48
C GLN A 317 -16.78 3.23 -25.95
N ASP A 318 -16.08 4.30 -26.36
CA ASP A 318 -15.54 4.43 -27.72
C ASP A 318 -14.59 3.26 -28.06
N PHE A 319 -13.77 2.84 -27.08
CA PHE A 319 -12.87 1.72 -27.24
C PHE A 319 -13.62 0.39 -27.43
N LEU A 320 -14.64 0.10 -26.62
CA LEU A 320 -15.41 -1.14 -26.74
C LEU A 320 -16.23 -1.18 -28.03
N GLU A 321 -16.73 -0.03 -28.51
CA GLU A 321 -17.40 0.07 -29.80
C GLU A 321 -16.43 -0.21 -30.95
N SER A 322 -15.20 0.30 -30.87
CA SER A 322 -14.13 0.01 -31.83
C SER A 322 -13.79 -1.49 -31.87
N VAL A 323 -13.56 -2.10 -30.70
CA VAL A 323 -13.29 -3.54 -30.57
C VAL A 323 -14.44 -4.38 -31.15
N SER A 324 -15.68 -3.98 -30.90
CA SER A 324 -16.86 -4.66 -31.47
C SER A 324 -16.91 -4.53 -32.99
N THR A 325 -16.59 -3.37 -33.54
CA THR A 325 -16.65 -3.09 -34.98
C THR A 325 -15.55 -3.82 -35.73
N ASN A 326 -14.35 -3.90 -35.17
CA ASN A 326 -13.17 -4.49 -35.79
C ASN A 326 -12.88 -5.93 -35.34
N CYS A 327 -13.80 -6.55 -34.60
CA CYS A 327 -13.56 -7.83 -33.95
C CYS A 327 -13.01 -8.92 -34.90
N TYR A 328 -13.58 -9.08 -36.10
CA TYR A 328 -13.11 -10.15 -37.01
C TYR A 328 -11.65 -9.95 -37.44
N SER A 329 -11.22 -8.69 -37.60
CA SER A 329 -9.81 -8.36 -37.85
C SER A 329 -8.94 -8.74 -36.66
N LEU A 330 -9.37 -8.37 -35.44
CA LEU A 330 -8.69 -8.71 -34.19
C LEU A 330 -8.56 -10.22 -34.00
N LEU A 331 -9.67 -10.94 -34.17
CA LEU A 331 -9.77 -12.38 -34.01
C LEU A 331 -8.85 -13.09 -35.02
N ASN A 332 -8.79 -12.62 -36.25
CA ASN A 332 -7.87 -13.15 -37.27
C ASN A 332 -6.40 -13.03 -36.83
N MET A 333 -6.01 -11.90 -36.22
CA MET A 333 -4.64 -11.66 -35.74
C MET A 333 -4.28 -12.46 -34.48
N MET A 334 -5.26 -12.81 -33.65
CA MET A 334 -5.03 -13.55 -32.40
C MET A 334 -4.71 -15.03 -32.64
N GLN A 335 -3.78 -15.58 -31.83
CA GLN A 335 -3.44 -17.01 -31.85
C GLN A 335 -4.49 -17.85 -31.11
N ASP A 336 -4.76 -19.07 -31.58
CA ASP A 336 -5.73 -19.99 -30.96
C ASP A 336 -5.44 -20.26 -29.49
N LYS A 337 -4.17 -20.45 -29.13
CA LYS A 337 -3.75 -20.66 -27.74
C LYS A 337 -4.15 -19.49 -26.84
N HIS A 338 -4.09 -18.28 -27.37
CA HIS A 338 -4.44 -17.09 -26.63
C HIS A 338 -5.97 -16.98 -26.46
N LEU A 339 -6.73 -17.20 -27.54
CA LEU A 339 -8.19 -17.23 -27.49
C LEU A 339 -8.68 -18.27 -26.48
N ASN A 340 -8.07 -19.45 -26.44
CA ASN A 340 -8.37 -20.49 -25.46
C ASN A 340 -8.09 -20.03 -24.01
N TYR A 341 -7.07 -19.21 -23.78
CA TYR A 341 -6.74 -18.68 -22.46
C TYR A 341 -7.77 -17.67 -21.96
N ILE A 342 -8.24 -16.78 -22.84
CA ILE A 342 -9.30 -15.80 -22.48
C ILE A 342 -10.69 -16.44 -22.44
N GLY A 343 -10.83 -17.68 -22.90
CA GLY A 343 -12.04 -18.49 -22.78
C GLY A 343 -12.82 -18.69 -24.07
N CYS A 344 -12.25 -18.37 -25.23
CA CYS A 344 -12.79 -18.78 -26.52
C CYS A 344 -12.04 -20.00 -27.08
N SER A 345 -12.63 -21.18 -26.95
CA SER A 345 -12.00 -22.47 -27.30
C SER A 345 -11.90 -22.79 -28.79
N ASN A 346 -12.70 -22.11 -29.62
CA ASN A 346 -12.78 -22.35 -31.07
C ASN A 346 -12.72 -21.02 -31.82
N LYS A 347 -11.55 -20.70 -32.40
CA LYS A 347 -11.40 -19.53 -33.29
C LYS A 347 -12.25 -19.66 -34.55
N PHE A 348 -12.40 -20.89 -35.06
CA PHE A 348 -13.15 -21.20 -36.28
C PHE A 348 -14.32 -22.13 -35.96
N ILE A 349 -15.51 -21.87 -36.53
CA ILE A 349 -16.71 -22.71 -36.37
C ILE A 349 -16.79 -23.78 -37.47
N ASP A 350 -16.33 -23.44 -38.67
CA ASP A 350 -16.29 -24.33 -39.83
C ASP A 350 -14.95 -24.17 -40.54
N ILE A 351 -14.43 -25.27 -41.10
CA ILE A 351 -13.16 -25.31 -41.83
C ILE A 351 -13.35 -26.16 -43.09
N GLN A 352 -13.18 -25.55 -44.27
CA GLN A 352 -13.36 -26.17 -45.57
C GLN A 352 -12.11 -26.05 -46.45
N ALA A 353 -12.05 -26.82 -47.53
CA ALA A 353 -10.96 -26.76 -48.51
C ALA A 353 -11.12 -25.60 -49.51
N SER A 354 -12.36 -25.15 -49.75
CA SER A 354 -12.69 -24.02 -50.62
C SER A 354 -13.43 -22.93 -49.85
N GLU A 355 -13.22 -21.67 -50.23
CA GLU A 355 -13.99 -20.52 -49.73
C GLU A 355 -15.48 -20.62 -50.10
N GLU A 356 -15.79 -21.18 -51.27
CA GLU A 356 -17.16 -21.29 -51.81
C GLU A 356 -18.04 -22.26 -51.02
N ASP A 357 -17.43 -23.16 -50.25
CA ASP A 357 -18.12 -24.18 -49.45
C ASP A 357 -18.54 -23.66 -48.06
N LEU A 358 -18.07 -22.47 -47.66
CA LEU A 358 -18.38 -21.86 -46.36
C LEU A 358 -19.70 -21.09 -46.41
N GLN A 359 -20.51 -21.23 -45.34
CA GLN A 359 -21.83 -20.57 -45.24
C GLN A 359 -21.82 -19.25 -44.45
N CYS A 360 -20.66 -18.77 -44.00
CA CYS A 360 -20.56 -17.54 -43.22
C CYS A 360 -20.45 -16.27 -44.10
N PRO A 361 -20.77 -15.09 -43.54
CA PRO A 361 -20.50 -13.80 -44.18
C PRO A 361 -19.04 -13.65 -44.63
N LYS A 362 -18.81 -12.93 -45.74
CA LYS A 362 -17.48 -12.80 -46.37
C LYS A 362 -16.42 -12.18 -45.45
N ASP A 363 -16.83 -11.27 -44.57
CA ASP A 363 -15.99 -10.62 -43.57
C ASP A 363 -15.50 -11.58 -42.45
N GLN A 364 -16.11 -12.77 -42.35
CA GLN A 364 -15.74 -13.81 -41.38
C GLN A 364 -14.85 -14.91 -42.00
N ILE A 365 -14.70 -14.93 -43.32
CA ILE A 365 -13.93 -15.97 -44.00
C ILE A 365 -12.45 -15.62 -43.97
N VAL A 366 -11.65 -16.52 -43.39
CA VAL A 366 -10.21 -16.36 -43.28
C VAL A 366 -9.48 -17.56 -43.87
N LYS A 367 -8.41 -17.29 -44.62
CA LYS A 367 -7.49 -18.32 -45.11
C LYS A 367 -6.59 -18.82 -43.98
N ILE A 368 -6.67 -20.12 -43.70
CA ILE A 368 -5.84 -20.83 -42.73
C ILE A 368 -4.64 -21.43 -43.49
N VAL A 369 -3.45 -20.86 -43.25
CA VAL A 369 -2.20 -21.35 -43.85
C VAL A 369 -1.49 -22.22 -42.82
N ASP A 370 -1.68 -23.54 -42.93
CA ASP A 370 -0.88 -24.53 -42.18
C ASP A 370 0.10 -25.22 -43.13
N LYS A 371 1.25 -25.68 -42.62
CA LYS A 371 2.50 -26.02 -43.34
C LYS A 371 2.39 -27.01 -44.52
N SER A 372 1.22 -27.56 -44.80
CA SER A 372 0.99 -28.52 -45.90
C SER A 372 -0.39 -28.45 -46.57
N THR A 373 -1.33 -27.63 -46.09
CA THR A 373 -2.67 -27.51 -46.67
C THR A 373 -3.21 -26.10 -46.52
N GLU A 374 -3.71 -25.53 -47.61
CA GLU A 374 -4.51 -24.31 -47.56
C GLU A 374 -5.96 -24.70 -47.24
N LYS A 375 -6.52 -24.13 -46.18
CA LYS A 375 -7.92 -24.28 -45.81
C LYS A 375 -8.53 -22.91 -45.60
N TYR A 376 -9.85 -22.84 -45.58
CA TYR A 376 -10.60 -21.65 -45.24
C TYR A 376 -11.44 -21.95 -44.01
N GLY A 377 -11.63 -20.97 -43.12
CA GLY A 377 -12.50 -21.13 -41.97
C GLY A 377 -13.34 -19.90 -41.67
N CYS A 378 -14.49 -20.14 -41.07
CA CYS A 378 -15.39 -19.10 -40.57
C CYS A 378 -15.01 -18.71 -39.15
N LEU A 379 -14.66 -17.45 -38.94
CA LEU A 379 -14.37 -16.89 -37.62
C LEU A 379 -15.57 -16.99 -36.67
N ASN A 380 -15.29 -17.35 -35.41
CA ASN A 380 -16.33 -17.48 -34.40
C ASN A 380 -16.72 -16.12 -33.80
N GLN A 381 -17.94 -15.67 -34.08
CA GLN A 381 -18.50 -14.43 -33.54
C GLN A 381 -18.59 -14.43 -32.01
N GLU A 382 -18.80 -15.58 -31.36
CA GLU A 382 -18.84 -15.66 -29.88
C GLU A 382 -17.50 -15.26 -29.25
N CYS A 383 -16.38 -15.42 -29.97
CA CYS A 383 -15.08 -14.94 -29.49
C CYS A 383 -15.03 -13.41 -29.38
N CYS A 384 -15.87 -12.67 -30.11
CA CYS A 384 -15.92 -11.21 -30.05
C CYS A 384 -16.39 -10.70 -28.69
N GLU A 385 -17.38 -11.36 -28.10
CA GLU A 385 -17.88 -11.03 -26.77
C GLU A 385 -16.79 -11.28 -25.71
N VAL A 386 -16.05 -12.37 -25.86
CA VAL A 386 -14.92 -12.72 -24.97
C VAL A 386 -13.78 -11.69 -25.07
N ILE A 387 -13.42 -11.28 -26.30
CA ILE A 387 -12.39 -10.26 -26.53
C ILE A 387 -12.82 -8.93 -25.92
N SER A 388 -14.04 -8.47 -26.20
CA SER A 388 -14.58 -7.21 -25.65
C SER A 388 -14.60 -7.21 -24.11
N THR A 389 -15.07 -8.33 -23.52
CA THR A 389 -15.07 -8.52 -22.06
C THR A 389 -13.65 -8.49 -21.48
N SER A 390 -12.70 -9.15 -22.13
CA SER A 390 -11.28 -9.14 -21.71
C SER A 390 -10.63 -7.76 -21.88
N ALA A 391 -11.06 -6.97 -22.86
CA ALA A 391 -10.56 -5.62 -23.07
C ALA A 391 -11.08 -4.68 -21.96
N SER A 392 -12.37 -4.75 -21.66
CA SER A 392 -13.00 -4.04 -20.54
C SER A 392 -12.36 -4.40 -19.19
N ALA A 393 -12.03 -5.69 -18.98
CA ALA A 393 -11.33 -6.18 -17.80
C ALA A 393 -10.06 -5.39 -17.47
N GLY A 394 -9.19 -5.21 -18.46
CA GLY A 394 -7.93 -4.52 -18.27
C GLY A 394 -8.12 -3.07 -17.81
N LEU A 395 -9.13 -2.40 -18.37
CA LEU A 395 -9.48 -1.02 -18.00
C LEU A 395 -10.07 -0.94 -16.59
N ASP A 396 -10.96 -1.86 -16.23
CA ASP A 396 -11.52 -1.96 -14.87
C ASP A 396 -10.43 -2.17 -13.80
N PHE A 397 -9.40 -2.98 -14.12
CA PHE A 397 -8.26 -3.17 -13.22
C PHE A 397 -7.50 -1.86 -12.98
N ILE A 398 -7.26 -1.08 -14.04
CA ILE A 398 -6.61 0.23 -13.92
C ILE A 398 -7.46 1.18 -13.07
N VAL A 399 -8.77 1.24 -13.34
CA VAL A 399 -9.73 2.04 -12.55
C VAL A 399 -9.72 1.61 -11.07
N GLY A 400 -9.71 0.31 -10.80
CA GLY A 400 -9.66 -0.22 -9.44
C GLY A 400 -8.41 0.19 -8.68
N PHE A 401 -7.23 0.18 -9.34
CA PHE A 401 -6.01 0.72 -8.76
C PHE A 401 -6.07 2.24 -8.56
N CYS A 402 -6.67 3.00 -9.48
CA CYS A 402 -6.85 4.45 -9.32
C CYS A 402 -7.71 4.79 -8.10
N ILE A 403 -8.86 4.14 -7.94
CA ILE A 403 -9.77 4.37 -6.82
C ILE A 403 -9.11 3.93 -5.51
N THR A 404 -8.44 2.77 -5.51
CA THR A 404 -7.66 2.30 -4.35
C THR A 404 -6.58 3.31 -3.96
N GLY A 405 -5.84 3.84 -4.94
CA GLY A 405 -4.83 4.88 -4.74
C GLY A 405 -5.43 6.14 -4.11
N GLN A 406 -6.59 6.60 -4.60
CA GLN A 406 -7.29 7.76 -4.02
C GLN A 406 -7.70 7.54 -2.56
N ILE A 407 -8.24 6.36 -2.22
CA ILE A 407 -8.59 6.02 -0.84
C ILE A 407 -7.32 6.03 0.05
N LEU A 408 -6.22 5.46 -0.43
CA LEU A 408 -4.95 5.46 0.29
C LEU A 408 -4.35 6.86 0.46
N LEU A 409 -4.51 7.75 -0.52
CA LEU A 409 -4.11 9.15 -0.40
C LEU A 409 -4.90 9.89 0.69
N ILE A 410 -6.19 9.58 0.91
CA ILE A 410 -6.96 10.16 2.02
C ILE A 410 -6.33 9.74 3.37
N PHE A 411 -5.99 8.46 3.52
CA PHE A 411 -5.31 7.97 4.72
C PHE A 411 -3.90 8.59 4.87
N ALA A 412 -3.15 8.71 3.79
CA ALA A 412 -1.83 9.35 3.79
C ALA A 412 -1.91 10.82 4.22
N LEU A 413 -2.91 11.57 3.73
CA LEU A 413 -3.14 12.95 4.11
C LEU A 413 -3.47 13.06 5.60
N GLU A 414 -4.34 12.20 6.13
CA GLU A 414 -4.69 12.24 7.55
C GLU A 414 -3.51 11.84 8.44
N CYS A 415 -2.72 10.83 8.08
CA CYS A 415 -1.51 10.48 8.81
C CYS A 415 -0.47 11.60 8.81
N THR A 416 -0.20 12.22 7.65
CA THR A 416 0.79 13.31 7.55
C THR A 416 0.34 14.57 8.29
N ARG A 417 -0.97 14.87 8.35
CA ARG A 417 -1.53 15.92 9.22
C ARG A 417 -1.32 15.61 10.70
N ASN A 418 -1.53 14.36 11.11
CA ASN A 418 -1.31 13.93 12.49
C ASN A 418 0.17 13.92 12.88
N LEU A 419 1.08 13.61 11.94
CA LEU A 419 2.52 13.78 12.14
C LEU A 419 2.90 15.26 12.33
N ALA A 420 2.34 16.18 11.55
CA ALA A 420 2.56 17.62 11.71
C ALA A 420 2.15 18.07 13.13
N LYS A 421 0.95 17.67 13.59
CA LYS A 421 0.49 17.93 14.96
C LYS A 421 1.41 17.33 16.01
N LYS A 422 1.92 16.11 15.79
CA LYS A 422 2.91 15.48 16.69
C LYS A 422 4.17 16.32 16.81
N ILE A 423 4.69 16.84 15.70
CA ILE A 423 5.91 17.67 15.69
C ILE A 423 5.66 19.01 16.39
N GLU A 424 4.50 19.63 16.21
CA GLU A 424 4.11 20.84 16.93
C GLU A 424 3.99 20.60 18.44
N LYS A 425 3.40 19.46 18.83
CA LYS A 425 3.11 19.11 20.23
C LYS A 425 4.33 18.64 21.02
N PHE A 426 5.17 17.79 20.42
CA PHE A 426 6.26 17.10 21.10
C PHE A 426 7.66 17.41 20.54
N GLY A 427 7.73 18.11 19.41
CA GLY A 427 8.98 18.31 18.67
C GLY A 427 9.35 17.11 17.79
N ARG A 428 10.54 17.19 17.21
CA ARG A 428 11.12 16.12 16.40
C ARG A 428 11.72 15.03 17.29
N ASP A 429 11.62 13.78 16.87
CA ASP A 429 12.31 12.68 17.55
C ASP A 429 13.82 12.79 17.31
N GLY A 430 14.59 12.69 18.40
CA GLY A 430 16.06 12.70 18.36
C GLY A 430 16.64 11.37 17.87
N ASP A 431 15.94 10.27 18.13
CA ASP A 431 16.35 8.92 17.75
C ASP A 431 15.84 8.58 16.35
N ARG A 432 16.73 8.72 15.36
CA ARG A 432 16.47 8.44 13.95
C ARG A 432 16.60 6.96 13.63
N PHE A 433 15.98 6.08 14.41
CA PHE A 433 15.93 4.67 14.05
C PHE A 433 14.94 4.50 12.89
N MET A 434 15.45 4.62 11.67
CA MET A 434 14.79 4.03 10.52
C MET A 434 14.67 2.53 10.84
N ASP A 435 13.46 1.97 10.82
CA ASP A 435 13.35 0.53 10.90
C ASP A 435 13.98 -0.04 9.62
N LYS A 436 15.25 -0.45 9.71
CA LYS A 436 16.05 -0.97 8.59
C LYS A 436 15.33 -2.12 7.89
N ARG A 437 14.46 -2.84 8.60
CA ARG A 437 13.63 -3.91 8.06
C ARG A 437 12.57 -3.36 7.13
N LEU A 438 11.89 -2.29 7.51
CA LEU A 438 10.85 -1.65 6.70
C LEU A 438 11.42 -1.07 5.40
N PHE A 439 12.57 -0.40 5.47
CA PHE A 439 13.27 0.10 4.29
C PHE A 439 13.75 -1.05 3.37
N GLY A 440 14.23 -2.14 3.96
CA GLY A 440 14.57 -3.37 3.23
C GLY A 440 13.37 -3.93 2.47
N VAL A 441 12.20 -4.02 3.11
CA VAL A 441 10.96 -4.47 2.45
C VAL A 441 10.59 -3.58 1.26
N ILE A 442 10.69 -2.25 1.39
CA ILE A 442 10.41 -1.32 0.28
C ILE A 442 11.35 -1.56 -0.89
N ILE A 443 12.66 -1.66 -0.63
CA ILE A 443 13.65 -1.95 -1.66
C ILE A 443 13.37 -3.30 -2.32
N THR A 444 13.09 -4.35 -1.53
CA THR A 444 12.79 -5.68 -2.06
C THR A 444 11.53 -5.67 -2.93
N VAL A 445 10.45 -5.01 -2.49
CA VAL A 445 9.22 -4.88 -3.28
C VAL A 445 9.50 -4.13 -4.59
N LEU A 446 10.27 -3.05 -4.53
CA LEU A 446 10.65 -2.27 -5.71
C LEU A 446 11.51 -3.10 -6.68
N LEU A 447 12.51 -3.85 -6.17
CA LEU A 447 13.36 -4.72 -6.97
C LEU A 447 12.60 -5.88 -7.60
N ILE A 448 11.71 -6.54 -6.85
CA ILE A 448 10.84 -7.61 -7.37
C ILE A 448 9.94 -7.05 -8.48
N SER A 449 9.37 -5.86 -8.28
CA SER A 449 8.49 -5.23 -9.26
C SER A 449 9.24 -4.86 -10.54
N LEU A 450 10.47 -4.34 -10.42
CA LEU A 450 11.36 -4.11 -11.56
C LEU A 450 11.76 -5.40 -12.26
N ALA A 451 12.05 -6.47 -11.52
CA ALA A 451 12.42 -7.77 -12.07
C ALA A 451 11.25 -8.43 -12.82
N ILE A 452 10.03 -8.35 -12.29
CA ILE A 452 8.81 -8.81 -12.98
C ILE A 452 8.59 -7.99 -14.24
N GLY A 453 8.69 -6.65 -14.16
CA GLY A 453 8.57 -5.78 -15.33
C GLY A 453 9.61 -6.09 -16.41
N TYR A 454 10.84 -6.43 -16.03
CA TYR A 454 11.89 -6.84 -16.97
C TYR A 454 11.63 -8.23 -17.56
N ALA A 455 11.16 -9.20 -16.77
CA ALA A 455 10.89 -10.57 -17.23
C ALA A 455 9.66 -10.67 -18.16
N LEU A 456 8.80 -9.66 -18.16
CA LEU A 456 7.65 -9.53 -19.06
C LEU A 456 8.02 -8.91 -20.42
N LYS A 457 9.27 -8.46 -20.59
CA LYS A 457 9.82 -8.02 -21.87
C LYS A 457 10.55 -9.17 -22.54
#